data_AF-A0A0F9GLT0-F1
#
_entry.id   AF-A0A0F9GLT0-F1
#
_cell.length_a   1.000
_cell.length_b   1.000
_cell.length_c   1.000
_cell.angle_alpha   90.00
_cell.angle_beta   90.00
_cell.angle_gamma   90.00
#
_symmetry.space_group_name_H-M   'P 1'
#
loop_
_entity.id
_entity.type
_entity.pdbx_description
1 polymer ?
#
loop_
_entity_poly.entity_id
_entity_poly.type
_entity_poly.pdbx_seq_one_letter_code
_entity_poly.pdbx_strand_id
1 'polypeptide(L)'
;MIYVSRITIAANTAEAAPMTEPIEVFLSVVKGATFIFESGAEAVGARLLDRSLEFLPAVGSPERWVRDNGEAVRLDFTYRLQAAPYQITIAAFNTTGAEVELEVYIRVEQFDFEELLLEELKGLRSDLAVPIPAGWLEKQTEV
;
A
#
# COMPACT_ATOMS: atom_id res chain seq x y z
N MET A 1 1.92 -12.37 0.72
CA MET A 1 0.69 -12.98 0.17
C MET A 1 0.18 -12.13 -0.99
N ILE A 2 -0.43 -12.73 -2.01
CA ILE A 2 -1.03 -12.00 -3.13
C ILE A 2 -2.52 -12.30 -3.12
N TYR A 3 -3.33 -11.25 -3.08
CA TYR A 3 -4.78 -11.32 -3.26
C TYR A 3 -5.11 -10.93 -4.70
N VAL A 4 -6.03 -11.66 -5.32
CA VAL A 4 -6.49 -11.41 -6.69
C VAL A 4 -7.99 -11.21 -6.64
N SER A 5 -8.47 -10.11 -7.21
CA SER A 5 -9.89 -9.87 -7.46
C SER A 5 -10.09 -9.60 -8.95
N ARG A 6 -11.20 -10.11 -9.47
CA ARG A 6 -11.66 -9.87 -10.83
C ARG A 6 -13.03 -9.23 -10.73
N ILE A 7 -13.16 -8.05 -11.34
CA ILE A 7 -14.31 -7.18 -11.22
C ILE A 7 -14.87 -6.92 -12.61
N THR A 8 -16.15 -7.24 -12.81
CA THR A 8 -16.91 -6.84 -14.01
C THR A 8 -17.47 -5.44 -13.81
N ILE A 9 -16.98 -4.47 -14.58
CA ILE A 9 -17.42 -3.08 -14.51
C ILE A 9 -18.53 -2.82 -15.53
N ALA A 10 -19.73 -2.56 -15.02
CA ALA A 10 -20.89 -2.24 -15.85
C ALA A 10 -20.64 -1.04 -16.78
N ALA A 11 -21.20 -1.11 -17.99
CA ALA A 11 -21.13 -0.03 -18.98
C ALA A 11 -21.67 1.30 -18.41
N ASN A 12 -21.05 2.41 -18.80
CA ASN A 12 -21.43 3.77 -18.36
C ASN A 12 -21.43 4.00 -16.83
N THR A 13 -20.65 3.23 -16.07
CA THR A 13 -20.39 3.51 -14.65
C THR A 13 -19.62 4.83 -14.53
N ALA A 14 -20.23 5.85 -13.92
CA ALA A 14 -19.68 7.19 -13.86
C ALA A 14 -18.55 7.33 -12.82
N GLU A 15 -17.56 8.17 -13.10
CA GLU A 15 -16.46 8.46 -12.16
C GLU A 15 -16.96 9.03 -10.82
N ALA A 16 -18.03 9.83 -10.84
CA ALA A 16 -18.65 10.39 -9.63
C ALA A 16 -19.52 9.38 -8.85
N ALA A 17 -19.86 8.25 -9.46
CA ALA A 17 -20.64 7.18 -8.86
C ALA A 17 -20.01 5.82 -9.23
N PRO A 18 -18.77 5.56 -8.76
CA PRO A 18 -18.05 4.36 -9.13
C PRO A 18 -18.68 3.14 -8.47
N MET A 19 -18.52 1.98 -9.10
CA MET A 19 -18.78 0.73 -8.42
C MET A 19 -17.69 0.47 -7.38
N THR A 20 -18.01 -0.25 -6.31
CA THR A 20 -17.05 -0.59 -5.27
C THR A 20 -17.13 -2.05 -4.88
N GLU A 21 -15.98 -2.71 -4.77
CA GLU A 21 -15.82 -4.08 -4.32
C GLU A 21 -14.89 -4.16 -3.11
N PRO A 22 -15.38 -4.62 -1.94
CA PRO A 22 -14.52 -4.82 -0.77
C PRO A 22 -13.78 -6.15 -0.85
N ILE A 23 -12.49 -6.14 -0.48
CA ILE A 23 -11.64 -7.31 -0.30
C ILE A 23 -11.20 -7.36 1.15
N GLU A 24 -11.51 -8.48 1.80
CA GLU A 24 -10.97 -8.78 3.12
C GLU A 24 -9.55 -9.33 2.99
N VAL A 25 -8.62 -8.73 3.72
CA VAL A 25 -7.22 -9.16 3.80
C VAL A 25 -6.88 -9.51 5.24
N PHE A 26 -5.98 -10.47 5.42
CA PHE A 26 -5.64 -11.00 6.75
C PHE A 26 -4.35 -10.40 7.31
N LEU A 27 -3.59 -9.67 6.48
CA LEU A 27 -2.30 -9.09 6.82
C LEU A 27 -2.38 -7.56 6.75
N SER A 28 -1.57 -6.88 7.56
CA SER A 28 -1.75 -5.45 7.85
C SER A 28 -0.96 -4.50 6.96
N VAL A 29 -0.11 -4.99 6.05
CA VAL A 29 0.76 -4.14 5.22
C VAL A 29 0.54 -4.41 3.74
N VAL A 30 0.10 -3.40 3.01
CA VAL A 30 0.02 -3.45 1.56
C VAL A 30 1.34 -2.94 0.98
N LYS A 31 1.98 -3.75 0.13
CA LYS A 31 3.28 -3.47 -0.51
C LYS A 31 3.16 -3.02 -1.97
N GLY A 32 1.93 -2.86 -2.44
CA GLY A 32 1.63 -2.40 -3.78
C GLY A 32 0.47 -3.15 -4.38
N ALA A 33 0.11 -2.74 -5.59
CA ALA A 33 -0.92 -3.37 -6.38
C ALA A 33 -0.62 -3.31 -7.87
N THR A 34 -1.28 -4.14 -8.65
CA THR A 34 -1.20 -4.12 -10.12
C THR A 34 -2.60 -4.21 -10.68
N PHE A 35 -2.95 -3.28 -11.56
CA PHE A 35 -4.22 -3.22 -12.27
C PHE A 35 -4.00 -3.68 -13.70
N ILE A 36 -4.82 -4.62 -14.16
CA ILE A 36 -4.80 -5.13 -15.52
C ILE A 36 -6.20 -4.94 -16.08
N PHE A 37 -6.33 -4.06 -17.06
CA PHE A 37 -7.57 -3.79 -17.76
C PHE A 37 -7.64 -4.65 -19.03
N GLU A 38 -8.81 -5.19 -19.35
CA GLU A 38 -8.94 -6.12 -20.49
C GLU A 38 -8.89 -5.44 -21.86
N SER A 39 -8.97 -4.09 -21.95
CA SER A 39 -8.79 -3.39 -23.23
C SER A 39 -8.45 -1.91 -23.08
N GLY A 40 -7.37 -1.48 -23.76
CA GLY A 40 -6.72 -0.15 -23.81
C GLY A 40 -7.62 1.08 -23.96
N ALA A 41 -8.52 1.30 -23.01
CA ALA A 41 -9.52 2.36 -23.03
C ALA A 41 -9.27 3.33 -21.87
N GLU A 42 -8.77 4.52 -22.17
CA GLU A 42 -8.62 5.64 -21.22
C GLU A 42 -9.92 6.02 -20.49
N ALA A 43 -11.05 5.51 -20.98
CA ALA A 43 -12.40 5.60 -20.44
C ALA A 43 -12.68 4.68 -19.24
N VAL A 44 -11.74 3.83 -18.85
CA VAL A 44 -11.83 2.95 -17.68
C VAL A 44 -10.79 3.37 -16.66
N GLY A 45 -11.17 3.38 -15.39
CA GLY A 45 -10.25 3.67 -14.31
C GLY A 45 -10.61 2.99 -13.01
N ALA A 46 -9.60 2.79 -12.19
CA ALA A 46 -9.69 2.10 -10.92
C ALA A 46 -8.81 2.76 -9.85
N ARG A 47 -9.12 2.50 -8.59
CA ARG A 47 -8.28 2.91 -7.45
C ARG A 47 -8.52 1.97 -6.29
N LEU A 48 -7.54 1.93 -5.39
CA LEU A 48 -7.65 1.22 -4.12
C LEU A 48 -7.93 2.23 -3.01
N LEU A 49 -8.72 1.81 -2.04
CA LEU A 49 -9.11 2.60 -0.87
C LEU A 49 -8.95 1.79 0.41
N ASP A 50 -8.43 2.40 1.47
CA ASP A 50 -8.60 1.95 2.85
C ASP A 50 -9.57 2.92 3.53
N ARG A 51 -10.83 2.50 3.66
CA ARG A 51 -11.94 3.37 4.10
C ARG A 51 -12.09 4.58 3.17
N SER A 52 -11.72 5.78 3.63
CA SER A 52 -11.76 7.03 2.86
C SER A 52 -10.40 7.45 2.32
N LEU A 53 -9.32 6.71 2.65
CA LEU A 53 -7.97 7.02 2.22
C LEU A 53 -7.66 6.34 0.89
N GLU A 54 -7.16 7.11 -0.06
CA GLU A 54 -6.84 6.62 -1.40
C GLU A 54 -5.37 6.21 -1.50
N PHE A 55 -5.13 5.04 -2.08
CA PHE A 55 -3.80 4.63 -2.46
C PHE A 55 -3.45 5.31 -3.79
N LEU A 56 -2.55 6.29 -3.73
CA LEU A 56 -2.18 7.06 -4.92
C LEU A 56 -1.16 6.30 -5.77
N PRO A 57 -1.23 6.46 -7.11
CA PRO A 57 -0.32 5.78 -8.03
C PRO A 57 1.16 6.16 -7.86
N ALA A 58 1.45 7.29 -7.21
CA ALA A 58 2.76 7.70 -6.74
C ALA A 58 2.62 8.85 -5.72
N VAL A 59 3.66 9.10 -4.91
CA VAL A 59 3.73 10.31 -4.07
C VAL A 59 3.72 11.54 -4.99
N GLY A 60 2.64 12.34 -4.90
CA GLY A 60 2.51 13.58 -5.68
C GLY A 60 1.85 13.43 -7.06
N SER A 61 1.27 12.28 -7.40
CA SER A 61 0.44 12.19 -8.61
C SER A 61 -0.85 13.02 -8.44
N PRO A 62 -1.15 13.96 -9.36
CA PRO A 62 -2.40 14.71 -9.32
C PRO A 62 -3.61 13.85 -9.72
N GLU A 63 -3.38 12.69 -10.36
CA GLU A 63 -4.45 11.79 -10.79
C GLU A 63 -4.88 10.86 -9.64
N ARG A 64 -6.20 10.85 -9.38
CA ARG A 64 -6.85 10.03 -8.34
C ARG A 64 -7.27 8.65 -8.82
N TRP A 65 -7.07 8.36 -10.09
CA TRP A 65 -7.50 7.15 -10.77
C TRP A 65 -6.34 6.57 -11.56
N VAL A 66 -6.14 5.27 -11.41
CA VAL A 66 -5.34 4.48 -12.33
C VAL A 66 -6.19 4.25 -13.57
N ARG A 67 -5.80 4.82 -14.71
CA ARG A 67 -6.47 4.63 -15.98
C ARG A 67 -5.73 3.60 -16.82
N ASP A 68 -6.47 2.92 -17.67
CA ASP A 68 -5.88 2.04 -18.66
C ASP A 68 -5.13 2.85 -19.73
N ASN A 69 -3.89 2.47 -19.99
CA ASN A 69 -3.03 3.02 -21.03
C ASN A 69 -2.59 1.94 -22.05
N GLY A 70 -3.25 0.78 -22.05
CA GLY A 70 -2.90 -0.39 -22.86
C GLY A 70 -1.87 -1.32 -22.22
N GLU A 71 -1.42 -1.03 -20.99
CA GLU A 71 -0.47 -1.86 -20.24
C GLU A 71 -0.94 -2.08 -18.79
N ALA A 72 -0.36 -3.09 -18.13
CA ALA A 72 -0.60 -3.32 -16.71
C ALA A 72 0.01 -2.18 -15.88
N VAL A 73 -0.82 -1.52 -15.06
CA VAL A 73 -0.38 -0.40 -14.23
C VAL A 73 -0.03 -0.89 -12.84
N ARG A 74 1.26 -0.77 -12.49
CA ARG A 74 1.79 -1.17 -11.19
C ARG A 74 1.94 0.02 -10.26
N LEU A 75 1.43 -0.13 -9.04
CA LEU A 75 1.61 0.81 -7.94
C LEU A 75 2.54 0.19 -6.91
N ASP A 76 3.71 0.80 -6.73
CA ASP A 76 4.68 0.40 -5.70
C ASP A 76 4.60 1.37 -4.51
N PHE A 77 4.06 0.88 -3.39
CA PHE A 77 3.93 1.66 -2.15
C PHE A 77 3.98 0.74 -0.93
N THR A 78 4.30 1.26 0.25
CA THR A 78 4.15 0.52 1.51
C THR A 78 3.17 1.28 2.40
N TYR A 79 2.09 0.63 2.80
CA TYR A 79 1.06 1.25 3.63
C TYR A 79 0.51 0.26 4.67
N ARG A 80 0.32 0.76 5.89
CA ARG A 80 -0.19 -0.01 7.02
C ARG A 80 -1.69 0.22 7.18
N LEU A 81 -2.46 -0.85 7.06
CA LEU A 81 -3.91 -0.85 7.22
C LEU A 81 -4.31 -0.52 8.66
N GLN A 82 -5.38 0.25 8.82
CA GLN A 82 -5.65 0.94 10.09
C GLN A 82 -6.32 0.10 11.17
N ALA A 83 -7.13 -0.91 10.83
CA ALA A 83 -7.76 -1.79 11.83
C ALA A 83 -8.26 -3.11 11.23
N ALA A 84 -8.33 -4.14 12.07
CA ALA A 84 -8.95 -5.42 11.73
C ALA A 84 -10.49 -5.39 11.92
N PRO A 85 -11.29 -6.11 11.10
CA PRO A 85 -10.86 -6.86 9.92
C PRO A 85 -10.33 -5.90 8.85
N TYR A 86 -9.16 -6.22 8.28
CA TYR A 86 -8.51 -5.34 7.33
C TYR A 86 -9.25 -5.44 6.00
N GLN A 87 -9.78 -4.31 5.53
CA GLN A 87 -10.55 -4.24 4.29
C GLN A 87 -9.95 -3.22 3.36
N ILE A 88 -9.80 -3.63 2.10
CA ILE A 88 -9.40 -2.77 1.00
C ILE A 88 -10.56 -2.72 0.03
N THR A 89 -10.99 -1.52 -0.37
CA THR A 89 -12.05 -1.36 -1.36
C THR A 89 -11.44 -1.01 -2.70
N ILE A 90 -11.77 -1.77 -3.73
CA ILE A 90 -11.50 -1.37 -5.11
C ILE A 90 -12.68 -0.54 -5.57
N ALA A 91 -12.41 0.69 -6.02
CA ALA A 91 -13.40 1.51 -6.70
C ALA A 91 -13.04 1.58 -8.18
N ALA A 92 -14.03 1.41 -9.06
CA ALA A 92 -13.81 1.44 -10.50
C ALA A 92 -14.94 2.16 -11.25
N PHE A 93 -14.62 2.75 -12.38
CA PHE A 93 -15.56 3.37 -13.30
C PHE A 93 -15.26 2.92 -14.74
N ASN A 94 -16.27 3.02 -15.59
CA ASN A 94 -16.19 2.64 -17.00
C ASN A 94 -17.18 3.51 -17.77
N THR A 95 -16.68 4.49 -18.53
CA THR A 95 -17.52 5.35 -19.37
C THR A 95 -17.67 4.82 -20.80
N THR A 96 -17.25 3.60 -21.06
CA THR A 96 -17.50 2.92 -22.35
C THR A 96 -18.94 2.40 -22.41
N GLY A 97 -19.39 2.10 -23.63
CA GLY A 97 -20.71 1.52 -23.88
C GLY A 97 -20.81 0.01 -23.66
N ALA A 98 -19.74 -0.64 -23.22
CA ALA A 98 -19.67 -2.09 -22.99
C ALA A 98 -19.18 -2.38 -21.56
N GLU A 99 -19.46 -3.59 -21.07
CA GLU A 99 -18.87 -4.06 -19.81
C GLU A 99 -17.38 -4.34 -20.02
N VAL A 100 -16.59 -4.12 -18.97
CA VAL A 100 -15.14 -4.31 -18.99
C VAL A 100 -14.71 -5.07 -17.74
N GLU A 101 -13.84 -6.06 -17.91
CA GLU A 101 -13.19 -6.74 -16.80
C GLU A 101 -11.94 -5.99 -16.33
N LEU A 102 -11.79 -5.93 -15.02
CA LEU A 102 -10.59 -5.45 -14.33
C LEU A 102 -10.06 -6.56 -13.44
N GLU A 103 -8.77 -6.86 -13.57
CA GLU A 103 -8.07 -7.74 -12.64
C GLU A 103 -7.12 -6.92 -11.76
N VAL A 104 -7.25 -7.08 -10.44
CA VAL A 104 -6.43 -6.36 -9.45
C VAL A 104 -5.66 -7.36 -8.59
N TYR A 105 -4.34 -7.23 -8.64
CA TYR A 105 -3.41 -7.98 -7.80
C TYR A 105 -2.95 -7.10 -6.66
N ILE A 106 -3.20 -7.50 -5.41
CA ILE A 106 -2.80 -6.75 -4.23
C ILE A 106 -1.75 -7.55 -3.48
N ARG A 107 -0.54 -6.99 -3.33
CA ARG A 107 0.53 -7.60 -2.55
C ARG A 107 0.40 -7.17 -1.10
N VAL A 108 0.16 -8.13 -0.21
CA VAL A 108 0.01 -7.89 1.23
C VAL A 108 1.01 -8.74 1.99
N GLU A 109 1.75 -8.13 2.91
CA GLU A 109 2.76 -8.78 3.73
C GLU A 109 2.41 -8.67 5.20
N GLN A 110 2.90 -9.65 5.96
CA GLN A 110 2.81 -9.60 7.41
C GLN A 110 3.82 -8.56 7.89
N PHE A 111 3.38 -7.67 8.76
CA PHE A 111 4.30 -6.76 9.42
C PHE A 111 5.14 -7.57 10.41
N ASP A 112 6.41 -7.83 10.08
CA ASP A 112 7.35 -8.39 11.05
C ASP A 112 7.81 -7.29 11.98
N PHE A 113 7.30 -7.34 13.21
CA PHE A 113 7.62 -6.41 14.29
C PHE A 113 9.12 -6.42 14.66
N GLU A 114 9.84 -7.48 14.27
CA GLU A 114 11.26 -7.66 14.60
C GLU A 114 12.18 -6.64 13.92
N GLU A 115 11.91 -6.20 12.69
CA GLU A 115 12.79 -5.25 11.98
C GLU A 115 12.78 -3.86 12.63
N LEU A 116 11.62 -3.39 13.11
CA LEU A 116 11.50 -2.07 13.74
C LEU A 116 12.06 -2.07 15.17
N LEU A 117 11.89 -3.17 15.90
CA LEU A 117 12.55 -3.36 17.20
C LEU A 117 14.08 -3.37 17.02
N LEU A 118 14.60 -4.01 15.96
CA LEU A 118 16.03 -4.02 15.65
C LEU A 118 16.56 -2.64 15.26
N GLU A 119 15.81 -1.84 14.49
CA GLU A 119 16.21 -0.48 14.15
C GLU A 119 16.13 0.48 15.34
N GLU A 120 15.08 0.42 16.15
CA GLU A 120 15.00 1.20 17.39
C GLU A 120 16.07 0.77 18.41
N LEU A 121 16.35 -0.53 18.56
CA LEU A 121 17.44 -1.02 19.40
C LEU A 121 18.81 -0.58 18.86
N LYS A 122 19.01 -0.52 17.54
CA LYS A 122 20.25 0.01 16.94
C LYS A 122 20.40 1.51 17.20
N GLY A 123 19.33 2.29 17.09
CA GLY A 123 19.32 3.72 17.43
C GLY A 123 19.54 3.99 18.93
N LEU A 124 18.91 3.21 19.80
CA LEU A 124 19.14 3.28 21.25
C LEU A 124 20.58 2.92 21.63
N ARG A 125 21.21 1.99 20.91
CA ARG A 125 22.61 1.63 21.15
C ARG A 125 23.60 2.72 20.70
N SER A 126 23.27 3.53 19.69
CA SER A 126 24.12 4.67 19.32
C SER A 126 24.03 5.81 20.33
N ASP A 127 22.88 6.00 20.96
CA ASP A 127 22.68 7.04 21.99
C ASP A 127 23.24 6.64 23.36
N LEU A 128 23.35 5.33 23.64
CA LEU A 128 23.99 4.78 24.83
C LEU A 128 25.52 4.64 24.71
N ALA A 129 26.13 5.03 23.58
CA ALA A 129 27.57 5.22 23.45
C ALA A 129 27.99 6.51 24.17
N VAL A 130 27.68 6.61 25.46
CA VAL A 130 28.22 7.64 26.33
C VAL A 130 29.74 7.41 26.39
N PRO A 131 30.58 8.36 25.97
CA PRO A 131 32.01 8.24 26.15
C PRO A 131 32.28 8.12 27.66
N ILE A 132 32.94 7.03 28.07
CA ILE A 132 33.42 6.88 29.45
C ILE A 132 34.28 8.13 29.72
N PRO A 133 33.92 8.98 30.69
CA PRO A 133 34.74 10.14 31.01
C PRO A 133 36.13 9.65 31.40
N ALA A 134 37.18 10.19 30.75
CA ALA A 134 38.56 9.77 30.93
C ALA A 134 39.04 9.78 32.40
N GLY A 135 38.33 10.46 33.31
CA GLY A 135 38.63 10.51 34.74
C GLY A 135 38.12 9.35 35.60
N TRP A 136 37.45 8.33 35.05
CA TRP A 136 36.97 7.16 35.82
C TRP A 136 37.96 5.99 35.87
N LEU A 137 39.09 6.05 35.14
CA LEU A 137 40.10 5.01 35.10
C LEU A 137 41.23 5.17 36.15
N GLU A 138 41.29 6.27 36.90
CA GLU A 138 42.42 6.57 37.81
C GLU A 138 42.20 6.22 39.30
N LYS A 139 41.10 5.57 39.69
CA LYS A 139 40.83 5.27 41.12
C LYS A 139 40.85 3.80 41.53
N GLN A 140 41.56 2.93 40.79
CA GLN A 140 41.77 1.53 41.22
C GLN A 140 43.23 1.05 41.23
N THR A 141 44.17 1.96 41.41
CA THR A 141 45.55 1.59 41.77
C THR A 141 46.03 2.49 42.89
N GLU A 142 45.64 2.17 44.12
CA GLU A 142 46.50 2.36 45.27
C GLU A 142 46.13 1.31 46.34
N VAL A 143 47.19 0.72 46.88
CA VAL A 143 47.29 -0.51 47.68
C VAL A 143 46.91 -0.27 49.13
#